data_AF-A0A849KJC1-F1
#
_entry.id   AF-A0A849KJC1-F1
#
_cell.length_a   1.000
_cell.length_b   1.000
_cell.length_c   1.000
_cell.angle_alpha   90.00
_cell.angle_beta   90.00
_cell.angle_gamma   90.00
#
_symmetry.space_group_name_H-M   'P 1'
#
loop_
_entity.id
_entity.type
_entity.pdbx_description
1 polymer ?
#
loop_
_entity_poly.entity_id
_entity_poly.type
_entity_poly.pdbx_seq_one_letter_code
_entity_poly.pdbx_strand_id
1 'polypeptide(L)'
;MKLEVNGARGEVALKIADVDLVVAATMEGLSVLSTRLECKSLQDLFLRLSSTEVAATRVAIAVLTIKGDAEKALGKLKLKHFPAIAESFSKALAHHFEDDEGNAEAAKTAK
;
A
#
# COMPACT_ATOMS: atom_id res chain seq x y z
N MET A 1 -12.36 15.81 -7.88
CA MET A 1 -11.17 16.44 -8.49
C MET A 1 -10.05 15.44 -8.30
N LYS A 2 -9.36 15.04 -9.38
CA LYS A 2 -8.29 14.03 -9.29
C LYS A 2 -7.12 14.62 -8.51
N LEU A 3 -6.71 13.97 -7.43
CA LEU A 3 -5.55 14.41 -6.65
C LEU A 3 -4.26 14.20 -7.44
N GLU A 4 -3.31 15.13 -7.30
CA GLU A 4 -1.98 15.01 -7.90
C GLU A 4 -1.14 13.96 -7.18
N VAL A 5 -0.45 13.14 -7.97
CA VAL A 5 0.33 11.98 -7.51
C VAL A 5 1.77 12.14 -7.96
N ASN A 6 2.72 12.01 -7.03
CA ASN A 6 4.15 11.97 -7.33
C ASN A 6 4.71 10.53 -7.28
N GLY A 7 4.82 9.91 -8.45
CA GLY A 7 5.35 8.55 -8.58
C GLY A 7 6.80 8.39 -8.08
N ALA A 8 7.63 9.44 -8.16
CA ALA A 8 9.01 9.38 -7.68
C ALA A 8 9.12 9.28 -6.14
N ARG A 9 8.03 9.56 -5.41
CA ARG A 9 7.92 9.41 -3.96
C ARG A 9 7.13 8.17 -3.55
N GLY A 10 6.83 7.27 -4.50
CA GLY A 10 5.99 6.10 -4.27
C GLY A 10 4.52 6.45 -4.01
N GLU A 11 4.06 7.65 -4.39
CA GLU A 11 2.65 8.02 -4.28
C GLU A 11 1.82 7.29 -5.34
N VAL A 12 0.66 6.78 -4.95
CA VAL A 12 -0.26 6.05 -5.81
C VAL A 12 -1.68 6.59 -5.66
N ALA A 13 -2.37 6.83 -6.77
CA ALA A 13 -3.78 7.16 -6.75
C ALA A 13 -4.61 5.94 -6.34
N LEU A 14 -5.51 6.13 -5.38
CA LEU A 14 -6.51 5.15 -4.98
C LEU A 14 -7.89 5.79 -5.03
N LYS A 15 -8.85 5.14 -5.69
CA LYS A 15 -10.24 5.62 -5.72
C LYS A 15 -11.17 4.63 -5.03
N ILE A 16 -11.93 5.11 -4.03
CA ILE A 16 -12.94 4.33 -3.32
C ILE A 16 -14.29 5.02 -3.51
N ALA A 17 -15.18 4.38 -4.29
CA ALA A 17 -16.43 4.98 -4.75
C ALA A 17 -16.20 6.33 -5.46
N ASP A 18 -16.66 7.44 -4.87
CA ASP A 18 -16.51 8.81 -5.35
C ASP A 18 -15.39 9.58 -4.62
N VAL A 19 -14.61 8.92 -3.76
CA VAL A 19 -13.51 9.54 -3.02
C VAL A 19 -12.17 9.19 -3.68
N ASP A 20 -11.45 10.23 -4.12
CA ASP A 20 -10.09 10.12 -4.60
C ASP A 20 -9.12 10.27 -3.41
N LEU A 21 -8.17 9.35 -3.29
CA LEU A 21 -7.11 9.30 -2.28
C LEU A 21 -5.75 9.24 -2.97
N VAL A 22 -4.71 9.68 -2.26
CA VAL A 22 -3.32 9.38 -2.59
C VAL A 22 -2.73 8.62 -1.42
N VAL A 23 -2.18 7.43 -1.71
CA VAL A 23 -1.53 6.56 -0.72
C VAL A 23 -0.04 6.45 -1.01
N ALA A 24 0.77 6.28 0.04
CA ALA A 24 2.18 5.98 -0.06
C ALA A 24 2.59 5.03 1.06
N ALA A 25 3.40 4.01 0.75
CA ALA A 25 3.87 3.04 1.72
C ALA A 25 5.08 3.58 2.51
N THR A 26 4.96 4.71 3.20
CA THR A 26 6.10 5.29 3.93
C THR A 26 6.62 4.34 5.03
N MET A 27 7.92 4.39 5.37
CA MET A 27 8.49 3.57 6.44
C MET A 27 7.74 3.70 7.77
N GLU A 28 7.36 4.93 8.13
CA GLU A 28 6.55 5.22 9.31
C GLU A 28 5.16 4.57 9.20
N GLY A 29 4.49 4.72 8.06
CA GLY A 29 3.17 4.12 7.84
C GLY A 29 3.19 2.60 7.90
N LEU A 30 4.21 1.97 7.31
CA LEU A 30 4.42 0.52 7.38
C LEU A 30 4.74 0.06 8.80
N SER A 31 5.54 0.82 9.56
CA SER A 31 5.83 0.52 10.97
C SER A 31 4.58 0.57 11.85
N VAL A 32 3.76 1.62 11.69
CA VAL A 32 2.49 1.76 12.40
C VAL A 32 1.54 0.62 12.04
N LEU A 33 1.43 0.29 10.76
CA LEU A 33 0.56 -0.78 10.29
C LEU A 33 1.01 -2.15 10.82
N SER A 34 2.30 -2.46 10.73
CA SER A 34 2.91 -3.68 11.27
C SER A 34 2.60 -3.84 12.76
N THR A 35 2.78 -2.76 13.54
CA THR A 35 2.52 -2.75 14.98
C THR A 35 1.04 -2.95 15.30
N ARG A 36 0.13 -2.24 14.61
CA ARG A 36 -1.32 -2.35 14.85
C ARG A 36 -1.90 -3.71 14.46
N LEU A 37 -1.30 -4.37 13.48
CA LEU A 37 -1.75 -5.67 12.96
C LEU A 37 -1.00 -6.85 13.59
N GLU A 38 -0.05 -6.57 14.47
CA GLU A 38 0.84 -7.56 15.11
C GLU A 38 1.52 -8.47 14.08
N CYS A 39 1.98 -7.87 12.97
CA CYS A 39 2.64 -8.61 11.90
C CYS A 39 3.94 -9.23 12.40
N LYS A 40 4.15 -10.51 12.07
CA LYS A 40 5.34 -11.26 12.52
C LYS A 40 6.60 -10.89 11.76
N SER A 41 6.44 -10.35 10.55
CA SER A 41 7.52 -9.95 9.68
C SER A 41 7.03 -8.94 8.64
N LEU A 42 7.98 -8.34 7.92
CA LEU A 42 7.66 -7.52 6.75
C LEU A 42 6.91 -8.33 5.69
N GLN A 43 7.30 -9.60 5.46
CA GLN A 43 6.64 -10.46 4.49
C GLN A 43 5.16 -10.72 4.82
N ASP A 44 4.84 -10.91 6.11
CA ASP A 44 3.45 -11.06 6.59
C ASP A 44 2.64 -9.78 6.33
N LEU A 45 3.23 -8.61 6.62
CA LEU A 45 2.61 -7.32 6.30
C LEU A 45 2.31 -7.18 4.80
N PHE A 46 3.27 -7.50 3.94
CA PHE A 46 3.12 -7.43 2.49
C PHE A 46 2.02 -8.37 1.99
N LEU A 47 1.97 -9.61 2.48
CA LEU A 47 0.94 -10.58 2.10
C LEU A 47 -0.46 -10.08 2.49
N ARG A 48 -0.62 -9.54 3.71
CA ARG A 48 -1.92 -9.04 4.19
C ARG A 48 -2.42 -7.82 3.40
N LEU A 49 -1.49 -6.93 3.03
CA LEU A 49 -1.80 -5.75 2.21
C LEU A 49 -2.16 -6.13 0.76
N SER A 50 -1.33 -6.95 0.11
CA SER A 50 -1.53 -7.36 -1.28
C SER A 50 -2.73 -8.29 -1.46
N SER A 51 -3.03 -9.14 -0.47
CA SER A 51 -4.24 -9.98 -0.45
C SER A 51 -5.49 -9.23 -0.02
N THR A 52 -5.37 -7.95 0.35
CA THR A 52 -6.47 -7.12 0.87
C THR A 52 -7.25 -7.78 1.99
N GLU A 53 -6.54 -8.28 3.00
CA GLU A 53 -7.19 -8.71 4.24
C GLU A 53 -8.00 -7.54 4.81
N VAL A 54 -9.24 -7.79 5.27
CA VAL A 54 -10.20 -6.71 5.54
C VAL A 54 -9.72 -5.77 6.65
N ALA A 55 -9.17 -6.30 7.74
CA ALA A 55 -8.63 -5.48 8.82
C ALA A 55 -7.40 -4.70 8.35
N ALA A 56 -6.46 -5.37 7.68
CA ALA A 56 -5.28 -4.72 7.11
C ALA A 56 -5.67 -3.58 6.16
N THR A 57 -6.64 -3.80 5.29
CA THR A 57 -7.13 -2.80 4.33
C THR A 57 -7.67 -1.55 5.02
N ARG A 58 -8.49 -1.72 6.06
CA ARG A 58 -9.08 -0.59 6.77
C ARG A 58 -8.03 0.25 7.49
N VAL A 59 -7.07 -0.41 8.15
CA VAL A 59 -5.98 0.30 8.84
C VAL A 59 -5.03 0.95 7.84
N ALA A 60 -4.72 0.26 6.73
CA ALA A 60 -3.84 0.78 5.68
C ALA A 60 -4.43 2.02 5.00
N ILE A 61 -5.73 2.06 4.69
CA ILE A 61 -6.37 3.27 4.16
C ILE A 61 -6.21 4.44 5.13
N ALA A 62 -6.39 4.22 6.44
CA ALA A 62 -6.26 5.28 7.44
C ALA A 62 -4.81 5.76 7.60
N VAL A 63 -3.83 4.85 7.55
CA VAL A 63 -2.42 5.15 7.89
C VAL A 63 -1.59 5.56 6.67
N LEU A 64 -1.85 4.98 5.50
CA LEU A 64 -1.05 5.20 4.28
C LEU A 64 -1.58 6.32 3.40
N THR A 65 -2.78 6.85 3.68
CA THR A 65 -3.34 7.98 2.93
C THR A 65 -2.60 9.26 3.30
N ILE A 66 -1.97 9.90 2.32
CA ILE A 66 -1.25 11.16 2.48
C ILE A 66 -2.03 12.37 1.96
N LYS A 67 -3.03 12.15 1.08
CA LYS A 67 -3.95 13.18 0.59
C LYS A 67 -5.35 12.59 0.39
N GLY A 68 -6.37 13.39 0.65
CA GLY A 68 -7.78 12.99 0.54
C GLY A 68 -8.41 12.64 1.88
N ASP A 69 -9.69 12.27 1.84
CA ASP A 69 -10.51 12.02 3.04
C ASP A 69 -10.65 10.51 3.28
N ALA A 70 -9.72 9.96 4.08
CA ALA A 70 -9.66 8.54 4.39
C ALA A 70 -10.91 8.06 5.17
N GLU A 71 -11.44 8.86 6.10
CA GLU A 71 -12.63 8.50 6.88
C GLU A 71 -13.85 8.38 5.99
N LYS A 72 -14.06 9.35 5.08
CA LYS A 72 -15.15 9.30 4.10
C LYS A 72 -15.01 8.12 3.15
N ALA A 73 -13.78 7.80 2.73
CA ALA A 73 -13.52 6.62 1.89
C ALA A 73 -13.85 5.32 2.64
N LEU A 74 -13.44 5.20 3.91
CA LEU A 74 -13.76 4.05 4.77
C LEU A 74 -15.26 3.90 4.98
N GLY A 75 -16.01 4.99 5.15
CA GLY A 75 -17.47 4.99 5.25
C GLY A 75 -18.17 4.49 3.98
N LYS A 76 -17.49 4.51 2.83
CA LYS A 76 -18.00 4.04 1.53
C LYS A 76 -17.39 2.73 1.08
N LEU A 77 -16.50 2.13 1.87
CA LEU A 77 -15.78 0.91 1.53
C LEU A 77 -16.75 -0.26 1.35
N LYS A 78 -16.56 -1.03 0.26
CA LYS A 78 -17.32 -2.23 -0.07
C LYS A 78 -16.36 -3.26 -0.68
N LEU A 79 -16.71 -4.54 -0.60
CA LEU A 79 -15.87 -5.63 -1.13
C LEU A 79 -15.50 -5.45 -2.61
N LYS A 80 -16.40 -4.87 -3.42
CA LYS A 80 -16.11 -4.57 -4.83
C LYS A 80 -14.94 -3.61 -5.07
N HIS A 81 -14.50 -2.86 -4.05
CA HIS A 81 -13.36 -1.93 -4.17
C HIS A 81 -12.02 -2.61 -3.90
N PHE A 82 -12.01 -3.82 -3.32
CA PHE A 82 -10.80 -4.50 -2.87
C PHE A 82 -9.81 -4.80 -4.02
N PRO A 83 -10.24 -5.19 -5.23
CA PRO A 83 -9.29 -5.37 -6.34
C PRO A 83 -8.47 -4.11 -6.67
N ALA A 84 -9.11 -2.94 -6.70
CA ALA A 84 -8.42 -1.66 -6.96
C ALA A 84 -7.51 -1.25 -5.79
N ILE A 85 -7.90 -1.58 -4.55
CA ILE A 85 -7.08 -1.36 -3.36
C ILE A 85 -5.84 -2.26 -3.39
N ALA A 86 -6.01 -3.55 -3.71
CA ALA A 86 -4.92 -4.51 -3.83
C ALA A 86 -3.87 -4.04 -4.84
N GLU A 87 -4.32 -3.58 -6.00
CA GLU A 87 -3.45 -3.04 -7.05
C GLU A 87 -2.70 -1.79 -6.56
N SER A 88 -3.41 -0.86 -5.91
CA SER A 88 -2.83 0.39 -5.42
C SER A 88 -1.80 0.15 -4.32
N PHE A 89 -2.08 -0.75 -3.37
CA PHE A 89 -1.13 -1.13 -2.32
C PHE A 89 0.06 -1.89 -2.87
N SER A 90 -0.15 -2.81 -3.81
CA SER A 90 0.96 -3.53 -4.45
C SER A 90 1.90 -2.56 -5.18
N LYS A 91 1.36 -1.56 -5.89
CA LYS A 91 2.17 -0.50 -6.52
C LYS A 91 2.91 0.36 -5.49
N ALA A 92 2.23 0.76 -4.41
CA ALA A 92 2.86 1.58 -3.36
C ALA A 92 4.00 0.82 -2.67
N LEU A 93 3.85 -0.50 -2.49
CA LEU A 93 4.85 -1.38 -1.91
C LEU A 93 6.02 -1.67 -2.87
N ALA A 94 5.74 -1.80 -4.17
CA ALA A 94 6.76 -2.07 -5.19
C ALA A 94 7.86 -1.00 -5.24
N HIS A 95 7.52 0.25 -4.90
CA HIS A 95 8.49 1.36 -4.83
C HIS A 95 9.67 1.08 -3.89
N HIS A 96 9.49 0.25 -2.85
CA HIS A 96 10.58 -0.15 -1.95
C HIS A 96 11.57 -1.13 -2.56
N PHE A 97 11.22 -1.77 -3.66
CA PHE A 97 12.05 -2.75 -4.34
C PHE A 97 12.65 -2.23 -5.65
N GLU A 98 12.18 -1.08 -6.15
CA GLU A 98 12.71 -0.45 -7.37
C GLU A 98 14.14 0.12 -7.15
N ASP A 99 14.51 0.47 -5.91
CA ASP A 99 15.88 0.86 -5.54
C ASP A 99 16.78 -0.34 -5.17
N ASP A 100 16.22 -1.55 -5.06
CA ASP A 100 16.92 -2.80 -4.71
C ASP A 100 17.21 -3.68 -5.96
N GLU A 101 17.20 -3.09 -7.17
CA GLU A 101 17.77 -3.68 -8.40
C GLU A 101 19.33 -3.75 -8.34
N GLY A 102 19.89 -3.99 -7.16
CA GLY A 102 21.31 -4.17 -6.90
C GLY A 102 21.74 -5.62 -6.64
N ASN A 103 20.89 -6.63 -6.87
CA ASN A 103 21.32 -8.02 -6.70
C ASN A 103 20.63 -9.08 -7.58
N ALA A 104 20.25 -8.74 -8.81
CA ALA A 104 19.77 -9.73 -9.78
C ALA A 104 20.90 -10.61 -10.37
N GLU A 105 22.17 -10.32 -10.09
CA GLU A 105 23.35 -11.05 -10.59
C GLU A 105 23.91 -12.11 -9.61
N ALA A 106 23.42 -12.23 -8.36
CA ALA A 106 23.91 -13.25 -7.43
C ALA A 106 23.32 -14.66 -7.62
N ALA A 107 22.34 -14.85 -8.52
CA ALA A 107 21.73 -16.15 -8.78
C ALA A 107 22.39 -16.92 -9.94
N LYS A 108 23.38 -16.34 -10.66
CA LYS A 108 24.05 -17.00 -11.81
C LYS A 108 25.46 -17.51 -11.51
N THR A 109 25.92 -17.49 -10.27
CA THR A 109 27.21 -18.07 -9.89
C THR A 109 27.08 -18.99 -8.68
N ALA A 110 26.24 -20.01 -8.81
CA ALA A 110 26.43 -21.27 -8.08
C ALA A 110 26.81 -22.32 -9.13
N LYS A 111 28.11 -22.51 -9.30
CA LYS A 111 28.70 -23.61 -10.07
C LYS A 111 28.80 -24.85 -9.17
#